data_AF-A0A928HMN5-F1
#
_entry.id   AF-A0A928HMN5-F1
#
_cell.length_a   1.000
_cell.length_b   1.000
_cell.length_c   1.000
_cell.angle_alpha   90.00
_cell.angle_beta   90.00
_cell.angle_gamma   90.00
#
_symmetry.space_group_name_H-M   'P 1'
#
loop_
_entity.id
_entity.type
_entity.pdbx_description
1 polymer ?
#
loop_
_entity_poly.entity_id
_entity_poly.type
_entity_poly.pdbx_seq_one_letter_code
_entity_poly.pdbx_strand_id
1 'polypeptide(L)'
;VLVAYPENEHARLYLKDAQASNLTTEDVVPHNPTTQILRTPVADFELSARARNCLTAMGIQTLGDLCSYSEAELLSSKNFGETSLDEIKQMLSSRNLQLGQTSVKSQQQELPEVDSSIDIETLNKPISSMEFSVRARKCMSRSGIMTLGDLIRKTADELLQYKNFGVTSLTEVRQKLEAYGLHLHGE
;
A
#
# COMPACT_ATOMS: atom_id res chain seq x y z
N VAL A 1 0.96 47.45 7.61
CA VAL A 1 -0.10 48.32 8.16
C VAL A 1 0.06 48.50 9.68
N LEU A 2 0.14 47.44 10.50
CA LEU A 2 0.39 47.56 11.95
C LEU A 2 1.78 48.13 12.32
N VAL A 3 2.77 48.00 11.44
CA VAL A 3 4.11 48.63 11.62
C VAL A 3 4.08 50.15 11.39
N ALA A 4 3.10 50.65 10.64
CA ALA A 4 2.97 52.07 10.31
C ALA A 4 1.91 52.79 11.17
N TYR A 5 0.90 52.08 11.68
CA TYR A 5 -0.19 52.63 12.49
C TYR A 5 -0.54 51.66 13.64
N PRO A 6 0.18 51.76 14.78
CA PRO A 6 0.04 50.82 15.89
C PRO A 6 -1.27 50.97 16.70
N GLU A 7 -1.95 52.13 16.62
CA GLU A 7 -3.22 52.37 17.35
C GLU A 7 -4.48 51.99 16.56
N ASN A 8 -4.36 51.42 15.36
CA ASN A 8 -5.53 51.09 14.56
C ASN A 8 -6.24 49.86 15.11
N GLU A 9 -7.35 50.10 15.83
CA GLU A 9 -8.16 49.07 16.48
C GLU A 9 -8.66 48.00 15.50
N HIS A 10 -9.05 48.40 14.28
CA HIS A 10 -9.51 47.48 13.25
C HIS A 10 -8.41 46.54 12.78
N ALA A 11 -7.17 47.03 12.65
CA ALA A 11 -6.03 46.21 12.23
C ALA A 11 -5.68 45.15 13.30
N ARG A 12 -5.87 45.47 14.59
CA ARG A 12 -5.70 44.53 15.69
C ARG A 12 -6.83 43.50 15.75
N LEU A 13 -8.07 43.91 15.48
CA LEU A 13 -9.22 43.01 15.40
C LEU A 13 -9.05 41.99 14.27
N TYR A 14 -8.64 42.45 13.10
CA TYR A 14 -8.35 41.58 11.95
C TYR A 14 -7.23 40.58 12.22
N LEU A 15 -6.18 40.98 12.95
CA LEU A 15 -5.12 40.07 13.37
C LEU A 15 -5.64 39.01 14.36
N LYS A 16 -6.51 39.41 15.30
CA LYS A 16 -7.11 38.50 16.28
C LYS A 16 -8.05 37.50 15.61
N ASP A 17 -8.83 37.93 14.62
CA ASP A 17 -9.68 37.07 13.81
C ASP A 17 -8.87 36.13 12.92
N ALA A 18 -7.76 36.60 12.35
CA ALA A 18 -6.83 35.76 11.59
C ALA A 18 -6.14 34.71 12.49
N GLN A 19 -5.78 35.08 13.71
CA GLN A 19 -5.22 34.15 14.71
C GLN A 19 -6.25 33.14 15.21
N ALA A 20 -7.52 33.55 15.39
CA ALA A 20 -8.61 32.65 15.77
C ALA A 20 -9.04 31.72 14.61
N SER A 21 -8.89 32.19 13.36
CA SER A 21 -9.10 31.39 12.15
C SER A 21 -7.93 30.45 11.85
N ASN A 22 -6.81 30.60 12.55
CA ASN A 22 -5.80 29.56 12.69
C ASN A 22 -6.32 28.46 13.63
N LEU A 23 -7.57 28.03 13.37
CA LEU A 23 -8.20 26.87 13.94
C LEU A 23 -7.16 25.77 13.80
N THR A 24 -6.68 25.37 14.97
CA THR A 24 -5.87 24.19 15.20
C THR A 24 -6.16 23.18 14.09
N THR A 25 -5.15 22.87 13.28
CA THR A 25 -5.02 21.55 12.68
C THR A 25 -4.88 20.54 13.82
N GLU A 26 -5.90 20.43 14.65
CA GLU A 26 -6.18 19.29 15.50
C GLU A 26 -6.55 18.19 14.52
N ASP A 27 -5.56 17.35 14.25
CA ASP A 27 -5.74 15.95 13.93
C ASP A 27 -6.76 15.68 12.82
N VAL A 28 -6.50 16.19 11.60
CA VAL A 28 -6.90 15.43 10.42
C VAL A 28 -6.00 14.21 10.37
N VAL A 29 -6.27 13.24 11.27
CA VAL A 29 -5.69 11.90 11.17
C VAL A 29 -6.05 11.43 9.76
N PRO A 30 -5.06 11.14 8.91
CA PRO A 30 -5.31 10.80 7.52
C PRO A 30 -6.37 9.69 7.50
N HIS A 31 -7.49 9.98 6.84
CA HIS A 31 -8.66 9.10 6.75
C HIS A 31 -8.29 7.88 5.91
N ASN A 32 -7.52 6.97 6.51
CA ASN A 32 -7.15 5.73 5.87
C ASN A 32 -8.31 4.76 6.12
N PRO A 33 -8.98 4.23 5.09
CA PRO A 33 -10.11 3.30 5.27
C PRO A 33 -9.71 2.10 6.15
N THR A 34 -8.44 1.71 6.14
CA THR A 34 -7.89 0.65 6.99
C THR A 34 -7.98 0.98 8.49
N THR A 35 -7.81 2.25 8.87
CA THR A 35 -7.90 2.68 10.28
C THR A 35 -9.32 2.61 10.83
N GLN A 36 -10.34 2.72 9.99
CA GLN A 36 -11.73 2.56 10.42
C GLN A 36 -12.04 1.10 10.75
N ILE A 37 -11.53 0.17 9.94
CA ILE A 37 -11.75 -1.28 10.11
C ILE A 37 -11.11 -1.77 11.42
N LEU A 38 -9.95 -1.24 11.81
CA LEU A 38 -9.27 -1.61 13.06
C LEU A 38 -10.06 -1.23 14.32
N ARG A 39 -10.96 -0.24 14.23
CA ARG A 39 -11.80 0.20 15.36
C ARG A 39 -13.06 -0.64 15.51
N THR A 40 -13.36 -1.50 14.53
CA THR A 40 -14.55 -2.36 14.58
C THR A 40 -14.37 -3.45 15.66
N PRO A 41 -15.37 -3.66 16.52
CA PRO A 41 -15.34 -4.71 17.53
C PRO A 41 -15.25 -6.10 16.92
N VAL A 42 -14.49 -7.01 17.54
CA VAL A 42 -14.39 -8.40 17.07
C VAL A 42 -15.72 -9.16 17.16
N ALA A 43 -16.67 -8.67 17.95
CA ALA A 43 -18.00 -9.25 18.15
C ALA A 43 -18.93 -9.09 16.93
N ASP A 44 -18.68 -8.11 16.07
CA ASP A 44 -19.48 -7.85 14.87
C ASP A 44 -19.16 -8.84 13.73
N PHE A 45 -18.12 -9.66 13.90
CA PHE A 45 -17.71 -10.65 12.90
C PHE A 45 -18.29 -12.04 13.20
N GLU A 46 -18.51 -12.78 12.12
CA GLU A 46 -19.02 -14.16 12.14
C GLU A 46 -17.93 -15.14 12.58
N LEU A 47 -17.56 -15.07 13.86
CA LEU A 47 -16.63 -15.99 14.51
C LEU A 47 -17.40 -17.04 15.32
N SER A 48 -16.85 -18.24 15.45
CA SER A 48 -17.41 -19.25 16.35
C SER A 48 -17.51 -18.74 17.79
N ALA A 49 -18.48 -19.27 18.55
CA ALA A 49 -18.61 -18.97 19.97
C ALA A 49 -17.31 -19.27 20.74
N ARG A 50 -16.53 -20.27 20.31
CA ARG A 50 -15.22 -20.57 20.89
C ARG A 50 -14.20 -19.49 20.61
N ALA A 51 -14.06 -19.05 19.36
CA ALA A 51 -13.14 -17.97 19.01
C ALA A 51 -13.46 -16.69 19.80
N ARG A 52 -14.73 -16.29 19.89
CA ARG A 52 -15.16 -15.11 20.68
C ARG A 52 -14.83 -15.23 22.17
N ASN A 53 -15.06 -16.40 22.76
CA ASN A 53 -14.74 -16.64 24.17
C ASN A 53 -13.22 -16.59 24.42
N CYS A 54 -12.41 -17.08 23.47
CA CYS A 54 -10.95 -17.01 23.57
C CYS A 54 -10.43 -15.57 23.45
N LEU A 55 -10.94 -14.81 22.47
CA LEU A 55 -10.60 -13.39 22.30
C LEU A 55 -10.97 -12.58 23.55
N THR A 56 -12.15 -12.83 24.12
CA THR A 56 -12.61 -12.18 25.35
C THR A 56 -11.74 -12.56 26.55
N ALA A 57 -11.31 -13.82 26.65
CA ALA A 57 -10.41 -14.27 27.72
C ALA A 57 -9.01 -13.63 27.66
N MET A 58 -8.55 -13.25 26.46
CA MET A 58 -7.32 -12.50 26.25
C MET A 58 -7.50 -10.97 26.34
N GLY A 59 -8.73 -10.49 26.54
CA GLY A 59 -9.04 -9.07 26.59
C GLY A 59 -9.03 -8.36 25.23
N ILE A 60 -9.10 -9.11 24.13
CA ILE A 60 -9.12 -8.57 22.77
C ILE A 60 -10.55 -8.19 22.40
N GLN A 61 -10.82 -6.89 22.22
CA GLN A 61 -12.15 -6.38 21.91
C GLN A 61 -12.25 -5.79 20.51
N THR A 62 -11.15 -5.26 19.99
CA THR A 62 -11.12 -4.63 18.66
C THR A 62 -10.24 -5.40 17.69
N LEU A 63 -10.48 -5.21 16.39
CA LEU A 63 -9.61 -5.73 15.34
C LEU A 63 -8.17 -5.20 15.47
N GLY A 64 -7.99 -3.95 15.89
CA GLY A 64 -6.67 -3.36 16.14
C GLY A 64 -5.89 -4.12 17.21
N ASP A 65 -6.56 -4.47 18.32
CA ASP A 65 -5.96 -5.27 19.38
C ASP A 65 -5.57 -6.65 18.83
N LEU A 66 -6.48 -7.29 18.07
CA LEU A 66 -6.22 -8.61 17.48
C LEU A 66 -5.02 -8.62 16.53
N CYS A 67 -4.90 -7.60 15.67
CA CYS A 67 -3.78 -7.45 14.74
C CYS A 67 -2.44 -7.18 15.45
N SER A 68 -2.46 -6.82 16.73
CA SER A 68 -1.25 -6.63 17.54
C SER A 68 -0.68 -7.95 18.05
N TYR A 69 -1.52 -8.99 18.16
CA TYR A 69 -1.09 -10.32 18.54
C TYR A 69 -0.63 -11.12 17.32
N SER A 70 0.41 -11.92 17.53
CA SER A 70 0.91 -12.88 16.55
C SER A 70 0.16 -14.21 16.64
N GLU A 71 0.22 -14.98 15.56
CA GLU A 71 -0.35 -16.33 15.50
C GLU A 71 0.17 -17.24 16.64
N ALA A 72 1.46 -17.14 16.95
CA ALA A 72 2.11 -17.94 17.97
C ALA A 72 1.59 -17.62 19.39
N GLU A 73 1.28 -16.34 19.67
CA GLU A 73 0.74 -15.91 20.97
C GLU A 73 -0.70 -16.40 21.15
N LEU A 74 -1.50 -16.34 20.08
CA LEU A 74 -2.86 -16.88 20.09
C LEU A 74 -2.86 -18.39 20.33
N LEU A 75 -2.00 -19.13 19.61
CA LEU A 75 -1.86 -20.58 19.75
C LEU A 75 -1.29 -21.01 21.11
N SER A 76 -0.47 -20.16 21.74
CA SER A 76 0.05 -20.41 23.09
C SER A 76 -1.04 -20.32 24.17
N SER A 77 -2.14 -19.59 23.90
CA SER A 77 -3.22 -19.47 24.86
C SER A 77 -3.98 -20.79 25.02
N LYS A 78 -4.19 -21.19 26.28
CA LYS A 78 -4.61 -22.54 26.70
C LYS A 78 -5.96 -23.03 26.13
N ASN A 79 -6.73 -22.15 25.50
CA ASN A 79 -8.06 -22.43 24.97
C ASN A 79 -8.18 -22.21 23.45
N PHE A 80 -7.09 -21.83 22.78
CA PHE A 80 -7.11 -21.56 21.33
C PHE A 80 -6.92 -22.85 20.54
N GLY A 81 -7.89 -23.18 19.69
CA GLY A 81 -7.80 -24.32 18.78
C GLY A 81 -7.35 -23.89 17.39
N GLU A 82 -6.79 -24.84 16.63
CA GLU A 82 -6.41 -24.69 15.22
C GLU A 82 -7.59 -24.20 14.37
N THR A 83 -8.81 -24.68 14.65
CA THR A 83 -10.04 -24.22 13.97
C THR A 83 -10.34 -22.74 14.23
N SER A 84 -10.16 -22.26 15.47
CA SER A 84 -10.41 -20.85 15.79
C SER A 84 -9.37 -19.92 15.17
N LEU A 85 -8.15 -20.44 14.97
CA LEU A 85 -7.07 -19.73 14.30
C LEU A 85 -7.36 -19.55 12.81
N ASP A 86 -7.81 -20.62 12.15
CA ASP A 86 -8.20 -20.59 10.73
C ASP A 86 -9.38 -19.63 10.49
N GLU A 87 -10.40 -19.66 11.36
CA GLU A 87 -11.53 -18.71 11.32
C GLU A 87 -11.07 -17.25 11.40
N ILE A 88 -10.12 -16.95 12.30
CA ILE A 88 -9.58 -15.60 12.45
C ILE A 88 -8.74 -15.20 11.23
N LYS A 89 -7.92 -16.10 10.69
CA LYS A 89 -7.16 -15.87 9.46
C LYS A 89 -8.06 -15.60 8.27
N GLN A 90 -9.14 -16.37 8.10
CA GLN A 90 -10.09 -16.20 7.01
C GLN A 90 -10.85 -14.86 7.12
N MET A 91 -11.24 -14.49 8.34
CA MET A 91 -11.89 -13.20 8.61
C MET A 91 -10.95 -12.02 8.28
N LEU A 92 -9.69 -12.08 8.72
CA LEU A 92 -8.69 -11.06 8.43
C LEU A 92 -8.37 -10.97 6.93
N SER A 93 -8.22 -12.12 6.26
CA SER A 93 -7.98 -12.19 4.81
C SER A 93 -9.10 -11.55 4.01
N SER A 94 -10.36 -11.73 4.44
CA SER A 94 -11.54 -11.10 3.82
C SER A 94 -11.54 -9.57 3.90
N ARG A 95 -10.74 -9.00 4.79
CA ARG A 95 -10.58 -7.55 5.01
C ARG A 95 -9.24 -7.01 4.51
N ASN A 96 -8.44 -7.84 3.84
CA ASN A 96 -7.06 -7.55 3.46
C ASN A 96 -6.17 -7.17 4.66
N LEU A 97 -6.42 -7.78 5.82
CA LEU A 97 -5.64 -7.65 7.05
C LEU A 97 -4.91 -8.96 7.33
N GLN A 98 -3.79 -8.88 8.06
CA GLN A 98 -3.04 -10.02 8.54
C GLN A 98 -2.63 -9.80 10.01
N LEU A 99 -2.48 -10.90 10.76
CA LEU A 99 -1.98 -10.84 12.13
C LEU A 99 -0.55 -10.30 12.16
N GLY A 100 -0.25 -9.45 13.15
CA GLY A 100 1.07 -8.84 13.32
C GLY A 100 1.34 -7.59 12.46
N GLN A 101 0.39 -7.14 11.64
CA GLN A 101 0.58 -5.97 10.75
C GLN A 101 0.63 -4.61 11.47
N THR A 102 0.33 -4.53 12.77
CA THR A 102 0.37 -3.25 13.51
C THR A 102 1.80 -2.73 13.75
N SER A 103 2.82 -3.57 13.54
CA SER A 103 4.22 -3.16 13.65
C SER A 103 4.67 -2.45 12.38
N VAL A 104 4.25 -1.19 12.21
CA VAL A 104 4.94 -0.14 11.43
C VAL A 104 5.82 -0.66 10.29
N LYS A 105 5.22 -1.27 9.27
CA LYS A 105 5.83 -1.36 7.94
C LYS A 105 4.73 -1.17 6.91
N SER A 106 4.84 -0.06 6.20
CA SER A 106 4.27 0.11 4.87
C SER A 106 4.63 -1.12 4.01
N GLN A 107 3.72 -2.08 3.93
CA GLN A 107 3.76 -3.23 3.02
C GLN A 107 2.41 -3.16 2.29
N GLN A 108 2.27 -2.45 1.17
CA GLN A 108 2.71 -2.91 -0.15
C GLN A 108 2.85 -4.44 -0.17
N GLN A 109 1.76 -5.11 -0.56
CA GLN A 109 1.67 -6.54 -0.83
C GLN A 109 2.95 -7.09 -1.48
N GLU A 110 3.49 -8.12 -0.84
CA GLU A 110 4.62 -8.93 -1.29
C GLU A 110 4.24 -9.68 -2.59
N LEU A 111 4.89 -9.28 -3.68
CA LEU A 111 5.14 -10.10 -4.87
C LEU A 111 6.45 -10.89 -4.61
N PRO A 112 6.65 -12.03 -5.29
CA PRO A 112 7.63 -13.05 -4.91
C PRO A 112 9.06 -12.50 -4.91
N GLU A 113 9.84 -13.04 -3.97
CA GLU A 113 11.24 -12.74 -3.70
C GLU A 113 12.09 -12.79 -4.98
N VAL A 114 12.58 -11.64 -5.43
CA VAL A 114 13.74 -11.58 -6.33
C VAL A 114 14.76 -10.59 -5.80
N ASP A 115 15.97 -11.09 -5.73
CA ASP A 115 17.18 -10.58 -5.10
C ASP A 115 17.56 -9.16 -5.59
N SER A 116 18.17 -8.40 -4.67
CA SER A 116 19.05 -7.24 -4.87
C SER A 116 18.52 -5.96 -5.55
N SER A 117 18.44 -4.90 -4.74
CA SER A 117 18.92 -3.55 -5.09
C SER A 117 18.33 -2.86 -6.34
N ILE A 118 17.07 -3.11 -6.69
CA ILE A 118 16.43 -2.35 -7.76
C ILE A 118 16.06 -0.96 -7.23
N ASP A 119 16.80 0.05 -7.68
CA ASP A 119 16.63 1.43 -7.26
C ASP A 119 15.22 1.93 -7.66
N ILE A 120 14.43 2.39 -6.68
CA ILE A 120 13.04 2.84 -6.87
C ILE A 120 12.97 3.99 -7.89
N GLU A 121 14.06 4.77 -8.00
CA GLU A 121 14.21 5.81 -9.01
C GLU A 121 14.22 5.24 -10.44
N THR A 122 14.85 4.08 -10.64
CA THR A 122 14.90 3.41 -11.95
C THR A 122 13.53 2.91 -12.38
N LEU A 123 12.71 2.43 -11.44
CA LEU A 123 11.34 1.96 -11.68
C LEU A 123 10.38 3.08 -12.11
N ASN A 124 10.55 4.28 -11.54
CA ASN A 124 9.72 5.45 -11.88
C ASN A 124 10.13 6.14 -13.19
N LYS A 125 11.22 5.70 -13.83
CA LYS A 125 11.69 6.28 -15.08
C LYS A 125 10.68 6.04 -16.22
N PRO A 126 10.26 7.10 -16.94
CA PRO A 126 9.27 6.95 -18.00
C PRO A 126 9.89 6.30 -19.24
N ILE A 127 9.13 5.42 -19.89
CA ILE A 127 9.53 4.71 -21.13
C ILE A 127 9.86 5.68 -22.27
N SER A 128 9.27 6.88 -22.26
CA SER A 128 9.56 7.96 -23.22
C SER A 128 11.01 8.45 -23.15
N SER A 129 11.63 8.44 -21.96
CA SER A 129 13.03 8.80 -21.75
C SER A 129 13.98 7.71 -22.23
N MET A 130 13.48 6.49 -22.45
CA MET A 130 14.30 5.37 -22.87
C MET A 130 14.36 5.28 -24.40
N GLU A 131 15.53 4.92 -24.91
CA GLU A 131 15.81 4.80 -26.35
C GLU A 131 15.28 3.49 -26.91
N PHE A 132 13.96 3.34 -26.86
CA PHE A 132 13.25 2.27 -27.57
C PHE A 132 12.97 2.67 -29.02
N SER A 133 12.91 1.68 -29.91
CA SER A 133 12.40 1.87 -31.27
C SER A 133 11.01 2.50 -31.26
N VAL A 134 10.72 3.30 -32.29
CA VAL A 134 9.41 3.94 -32.50
C VAL A 134 8.28 2.92 -32.46
N ARG A 135 8.52 1.67 -32.91
CA ARG A 135 7.53 0.58 -32.85
C ARG A 135 7.25 0.15 -31.42
N ALA A 136 8.28 -0.15 -30.64
CA ALA A 136 8.15 -0.56 -29.24
C ALA A 136 7.48 0.55 -28.41
N ARG A 137 7.89 1.82 -28.60
CA ARG A 137 7.30 2.97 -27.90
C ARG A 137 5.82 3.17 -28.24
N LYS A 138 5.43 3.05 -29.51
CA LYS A 138 4.02 3.15 -29.93
C LYS A 138 3.18 2.01 -29.37
N CYS A 139 3.74 0.81 -29.25
CA CYS A 139 3.04 -0.32 -28.65
C CYS A 139 2.86 -0.11 -27.14
N MET A 140 3.94 0.19 -26.41
CA MET A 140 3.90 0.44 -24.97
C MET A 140 2.94 1.57 -24.59
N SER A 141 2.97 2.69 -25.33
CA SER A 141 2.05 3.82 -25.11
C SER A 141 0.58 3.46 -25.39
N ARG A 142 0.29 2.59 -26.37
CA ARG A 142 -1.08 2.11 -26.66
C ARG A 142 -1.57 1.11 -25.63
N SER A 143 -0.67 0.30 -25.08
CA SER A 143 -0.96 -0.67 -24.03
C SER A 143 -1.02 -0.04 -22.63
N GLY A 144 -0.82 1.28 -22.50
CA GLY A 144 -0.85 2.00 -21.23
C GLY A 144 0.38 1.79 -20.36
N ILE A 145 1.47 1.28 -20.93
CA ILE A 145 2.75 1.10 -20.22
C ILE A 145 3.50 2.42 -20.31
N MET A 146 3.62 3.13 -19.18
CA MET A 146 4.22 4.47 -19.14
C MET A 146 5.57 4.47 -18.42
N THR A 147 5.72 3.62 -17.40
CA THR A 147 6.93 3.53 -16.57
C THR A 147 7.64 2.20 -16.73
N LEU A 148 8.91 2.16 -16.33
CA LEU A 148 9.66 0.91 -16.29
C LEU A 148 9.06 -0.08 -15.28
N GLY A 149 8.52 0.43 -14.18
CA GLY A 149 7.74 -0.35 -13.21
C GLY A 149 6.53 -1.06 -13.83
N ASP A 150 5.81 -0.40 -14.73
CA ASP A 150 4.68 -1.03 -15.44
C ASP A 150 5.16 -2.11 -16.41
N LEU A 151 6.33 -1.92 -17.02
CA LEU A 151 6.90 -2.84 -18.01
C LEU A 151 7.42 -4.14 -17.36
N ILE A 152 8.14 -4.04 -16.24
CA ILE A 152 8.66 -5.22 -15.53
C ILE A 152 7.56 -6.11 -14.96
N ARG A 153 6.36 -5.57 -14.73
CA ARG A 153 5.19 -6.33 -14.26
C ARG A 153 4.54 -7.16 -15.37
N LYS A 154 4.93 -6.94 -16.62
CA LYS A 154 4.41 -7.66 -17.79
C LYS A 154 5.32 -8.84 -18.13
N THR A 155 4.70 -9.92 -18.60
CA THR A 155 5.43 -11.09 -19.11
C THR A 155 5.78 -10.90 -20.58
N ALA A 156 6.79 -11.64 -21.04
CA ALA A 156 7.18 -11.67 -22.46
C ALA A 156 6.01 -12.08 -23.38
N ASP A 157 5.22 -13.08 -22.97
CA ASP A 157 4.05 -13.55 -23.72
C ASP A 157 2.92 -12.52 -23.80
N GLU A 158 2.68 -11.76 -22.72
CA GLU A 158 1.67 -10.71 -22.72
C GLU A 158 2.08 -9.58 -23.68
N LEU A 159 3.36 -9.21 -23.69
CA LEU A 159 3.89 -8.21 -24.62
C LEU A 159 3.72 -8.66 -26.07
N LEU A 160 3.95 -9.94 -26.37
CA LEU A 160 3.82 -10.50 -27.72
C LEU A 160 2.37 -10.57 -28.22
N GLN A 161 1.39 -10.56 -27.32
CA GLN A 161 -0.04 -10.45 -27.69
C GLN A 161 -0.44 -9.04 -28.15
N TYR A 162 0.35 -8.00 -27.84
CA TYR A 162 0.00 -6.65 -28.26
C TYR A 162 0.13 -6.48 -29.78
N LYS A 163 -0.88 -5.84 -30.38
CA LYS A 163 -0.91 -5.58 -31.83
C LYS A 163 0.30 -4.76 -32.25
N ASN A 164 1.10 -5.31 -33.17
CA ASN A 164 2.35 -4.73 -33.70
C ASN A 164 3.55 -4.83 -32.75
N PHE A 165 3.46 -5.63 -31.68
CA PHE A 165 4.61 -6.01 -30.88
C PHE A 165 5.22 -7.28 -31.47
N GLY A 166 6.45 -7.17 -31.98
CA GLY A 166 7.15 -8.27 -32.63
C GLY A 166 8.35 -8.76 -31.81
N VAL A 167 8.91 -9.88 -32.24
CA VAL A 167 10.09 -10.50 -31.61
C VAL A 167 11.27 -9.51 -31.52
N THR A 168 11.48 -8.69 -32.55
CA THR A 168 12.52 -7.65 -32.53
C THR A 168 12.31 -6.64 -31.42
N SER A 169 11.07 -6.17 -31.20
CA SER A 169 10.75 -5.24 -30.12
C SER A 169 10.87 -5.89 -28.75
N LEU A 170 10.59 -7.19 -28.63
CA LEU A 170 10.80 -7.95 -27.41
C LEU A 170 12.29 -8.06 -27.06
N THR A 171 13.14 -8.38 -28.06
CA THR A 171 14.60 -8.40 -27.88
C THR A 171 15.16 -7.04 -27.51
N GLU A 172 14.69 -5.96 -28.16
CA GLU A 172 15.07 -4.59 -27.82
C GLU A 172 14.71 -4.23 -26.36
N VAL A 173 13.50 -4.62 -25.93
CA VAL A 173 13.03 -4.43 -24.55
C VAL A 173 13.95 -5.17 -23.58
N ARG A 174 14.18 -6.46 -23.78
CA ARG A 174 15.06 -7.28 -22.92
C ARG A 174 16.47 -6.71 -22.80
N GLN A 175 17.10 -6.37 -23.93
CA GLN A 175 18.45 -5.83 -23.94
C GLN A 175 18.55 -4.50 -23.17
N LYS A 176 17.52 -3.66 -23.27
CA LYS A 176 17.48 -2.40 -22.52
C LYS A 176 17.25 -2.64 -21.04
N LEU A 177 16.34 -3.55 -20.66
CA LEU A 177 16.12 -3.94 -19.26
C LEU A 177 17.40 -4.53 -18.64
N GLU A 178 18.12 -5.40 -19.35
CA GLU A 178 19.38 -5.99 -18.92
C GLU A 178 20.47 -4.93 -18.68
N ALA A 179 20.53 -3.87 -19.48
CA ALA A 179 21.44 -2.74 -19.25
C ALA A 179 21.16 -1.98 -17.93
N TYR A 180 19.94 -2.10 -17.39
CA TYR A 180 19.56 -1.58 -16.07
C TYR A 180 19.57 -2.65 -14.98
N GLY A 181 20.00 -3.88 -15.29
CA GLY A 181 19.96 -5.02 -14.35
C GLY A 181 18.53 -5.47 -14.02
N LEU A 182 17.59 -5.23 -14.93
CA LEU A 182 16.17 -5.56 -14.77
C LEU A 182 15.77 -6.65 -15.77
N HIS A 183 14.72 -7.39 -15.41
CA HIS A 183 14.16 -8.45 -16.23
C HIS A 183 12.63 -8.34 -16.28
N LEU A 184 12.02 -8.96 -17.29
CA LEU A 184 10.56 -9.04 -17.40
C LEU A 184 10.04 -10.08 -16.40
N HIS A 185 8.78 -9.96 -16.01
CA HIS A 185 8.17 -10.91 -15.09
C HIS A 185 8.17 -12.32 -15.70
N GLY A 186 8.73 -13.29 -14.96
CA GLY A 186 8.78 -14.70 -15.37
C GLY A 186 10.02 -15.13 -16.16
N GLU A 187 11.04 -14.26 -16.27
CA GLU A 187 12.37 -14.58 -16.84
C GLU A 187 13.52 -14.47 -15.83
#